data_AF-A0A948D2U2-F1
#
_entry.id   AF-A0A948D2U2-F1
#
_cell.length_a   1.000
_cell.length_b   1.000
_cell.length_c   1.000
_cell.angle_alpha   90.00
_cell.angle_beta   90.00
_cell.angle_gamma   90.00
#
_symmetry.space_group_name_H-M   'P 1'
#
loop_
_entity.id
_entity.type
_entity.pdbx_description
1 polymer ?
#
loop_
_entity_poly.entity_id
_entity_poly.type
_entity_poly.pdbx_seq_one_letter_code
_entity_poly.pdbx_strand_id
1 'polypeptide(L)'
;TDDLDLARTIAFVSVGIDSLLYVFSCRSLRTSIFKKNPFSNIYLIIAIAAGAALQLMAVYLPFFQNILKTVPLTWAHWGFIGLAVALVIILIELIKYIFIVRGRHEAQ
;
A
#
# COMPACT_ATOMS: atom_id res chain seq x y z
N THR A 1 11.63 -9.24 23.85
CA THR A 1 12.38 -9.29 22.56
C THR A 1 11.42 -9.45 21.39
N ASP A 2 10.37 -10.27 21.54
CA ASP A 2 9.28 -10.43 20.55
C ASP A 2 8.62 -9.11 20.09
N ASP A 3 8.49 -8.11 20.97
CA ASP A 3 7.88 -6.83 20.60
C ASP A 3 8.65 -6.08 19.50
N LEU A 4 9.98 -6.21 19.47
CA LEU A 4 10.82 -5.55 18.48
C LEU A 4 10.66 -6.19 17.09
N ASP A 5 10.60 -7.53 17.05
CA ASP A 5 10.43 -8.27 15.81
C ASP A 5 9.00 -8.14 15.28
N LEU A 6 8.00 -8.08 16.16
CA LEU A 6 6.62 -7.72 15.80
C LEU A 6 6.55 -6.31 15.21
N ALA A 7 7.12 -5.31 15.88
CA ALA A 7 7.13 -3.94 15.37
C ALA A 7 7.85 -3.82 14.02
N ARG A 8 8.99 -4.51 13.86
CA ARG A 8 9.71 -4.59 12.57
C ARG A 8 8.83 -5.20 11.49
N THR A 9 8.12 -6.27 11.80
CA THR A 9 7.26 -6.93 10.81
C THR A 9 6.07 -6.05 10.43
N ILE A 10 5.42 -5.41 11.41
CA ILE A 10 4.32 -4.47 11.15
C ILE A 10 4.81 -3.33 10.27
N ALA A 11 5.98 -2.74 10.56
CA ALA A 11 6.57 -1.69 9.72
C ALA A 11 6.87 -2.18 8.30
N PHE A 12 7.49 -3.35 8.16
CA PHE A 12 7.82 -3.95 6.85
C PHE A 12 6.56 -4.19 6.00
N VAL A 13 5.55 -4.83 6.58
CA VAL A 13 4.29 -5.11 5.89
C VAL A 13 3.55 -3.81 5.57
N SER A 14 3.52 -2.85 6.49
CA SER A 14 2.84 -1.56 6.27
C SER A 14 3.44 -0.81 5.09
N VAL A 15 4.77 -0.67 5.04
CA VAL A 15 5.46 0.01 3.92
C VAL A 15 5.29 -0.78 2.61
N GLY A 16 5.30 -2.11 2.68
CA GLY A 16 5.06 -2.98 1.53
C GLY A 16 3.67 -2.78 0.92
N ILE A 17 2.62 -2.86 1.74
CA ILE A 17 1.24 -2.64 1.32
C ILE A 17 1.02 -1.20 0.85
N ASP A 18 1.58 -0.22 1.56
CA ASP A 18 1.54 1.18 1.14
C ASP A 18 2.14 1.38 -0.26
N SER A 19 3.30 0.77 -0.55
CA SER A 19 3.93 0.84 -1.87
C SER A 19 3.05 0.24 -2.98
N LEU A 20 2.40 -0.89 -2.72
CA LEU A 20 1.50 -1.53 -3.68
C LEU A 20 0.30 -0.64 -4.01
N LEU A 21 -0.26 0.04 -3.01
CA LEU A 21 -1.40 0.93 -3.19
C LEU A 21 -0.98 2.31 -3.73
N TYR A 22 0.21 2.79 -3.37
CA TYR A 22 0.81 4.01 -3.90
C TYR A 22 1.03 3.94 -5.41
N VAL A 23 1.37 2.77 -5.95
CA VAL A 23 1.47 2.55 -7.41
C VAL A 23 0.17 2.88 -8.15
N PHE A 24 -1.00 2.60 -7.58
CA PHE A 24 -2.29 3.04 -8.16
C PHE A 24 -2.41 4.57 -8.14
N SER A 25 -1.97 5.19 -7.05
CA SER A 25 -1.92 6.64 -6.92
C SER A 25 -0.97 7.28 -7.94
N CYS A 26 0.22 6.74 -8.20
CA CYS A 26 1.16 7.24 -9.21
C CYS A 26 0.61 7.14 -10.63
N ARG A 27 -0.10 6.06 -10.97
CA ARG A 27 -0.73 5.93 -12.29
C ARG A 27 -1.80 7.01 -12.51
N SER A 28 -2.47 7.42 -11.44
CA SER A 28 -3.58 8.38 -11.46
C SER A 28 -3.13 9.77 -11.01
N LEU A 29 -2.08 10.32 -11.64
CA LEU A 29 -1.53 11.65 -11.31
C LEU A 29 -2.39 12.82 -11.83
N ARG A 30 -3.15 12.62 -12.93
CA ARG A 30 -3.99 13.68 -13.56
C ARG A 30 -5.50 13.46 -13.46
N THR A 31 -5.93 12.31 -12.95
CA THR A 31 -7.35 11.94 -12.85
C THR A 31 -7.59 11.23 -11.52
N SER A 32 -8.74 11.45 -10.88
CA SER A 32 -9.09 10.76 -9.62
C SER A 32 -9.14 9.24 -9.81
N ILE A 33 -8.67 8.50 -8.80
CA ILE A 33 -8.60 7.03 -8.79
C ILE A 33 -10.00 6.43 -8.96
N PHE A 34 -11.05 7.14 -8.53
CA PHE A 34 -12.46 6.73 -8.68
C PHE A 34 -13.05 6.94 -10.07
N LYS A 35 -12.43 7.77 -10.92
CA LYS A 35 -12.94 8.01 -12.29
C LYS A 35 -12.36 7.04 -13.33
N LYS A 36 -11.26 6.36 -13.02
CA LYS A 36 -10.56 5.48 -13.95
C LYS A 36 -10.58 4.07 -13.40
N ASN A 37 -11.09 3.12 -14.18
CA ASN A 37 -11.22 1.73 -13.73
C ASN A 37 -9.84 1.19 -13.27
N PRO A 38 -9.63 0.92 -11.97
CA PRO A 38 -8.33 0.51 -11.44
C PRO A 38 -7.86 -0.81 -12.09
N PHE A 39 -8.80 -1.62 -12.57
CA PHE A 39 -8.53 -2.89 -13.23
C PHE A 39 -8.24 -2.80 -14.73
N SER A 40 -8.21 -1.60 -15.32
CA SER A 40 -7.98 -1.44 -16.77
C SER A 40 -6.58 -1.85 -17.24
N ASN A 41 -5.59 -1.95 -16.36
CA ASN A 41 -4.24 -2.39 -16.74
C ASN A 41 -3.90 -3.70 -16.03
N ILE A 42 -3.95 -4.78 -16.80
CA ILE A 42 -3.66 -6.13 -16.31
C ILE A 42 -2.21 -6.28 -15.84
N TYR A 43 -1.25 -5.61 -16.50
CA TYR A 43 0.15 -5.64 -16.07
C TYR A 43 0.33 -5.01 -14.68
N LEU A 44 -0.42 -3.94 -14.39
CA LEU A 44 -0.41 -3.30 -13.07
C LEU A 44 -0.97 -4.25 -11.99
N ILE A 45 -2.09 -4.92 -12.29
CA ILE A 45 -2.70 -5.88 -11.36
C ILE A 45 -1.75 -7.04 -11.11
N ILE A 46 -1.11 -7.59 -12.15
CA ILE A 46 -0.15 -8.69 -12.03
C ILE A 46 1.04 -8.25 -11.16
N ALA A 47 1.58 -7.05 -11.37
CA ALA A 47 2.67 -6.53 -10.54
C ALA A 47 2.28 -6.42 -9.07
N ILE A 48 1.07 -5.95 -8.79
CA ILE A 48 0.57 -5.81 -7.42
C ILE A 48 0.30 -7.18 -6.79
N ALA A 49 -0.30 -8.11 -7.54
CA ALA A 49 -0.53 -9.47 -7.08
C ALA A 49 0.78 -10.20 -6.77
N ALA A 50 1.79 -10.05 -7.64
CA ALA A 50 3.13 -10.59 -7.42
C ALA A 50 3.78 -9.99 -6.16
N GLY A 51 3.70 -8.66 -5.98
CA GLY A 51 4.22 -8.00 -4.78
C GLY A 51 3.50 -8.41 -3.49
N ALA A 52 2.18 -8.57 -3.54
CA ALA A 52 1.39 -9.08 -2.42
C ALA A 52 1.75 -10.54 -2.08
N ALA A 53 1.96 -11.39 -3.10
CA ALA A 53 2.41 -12.76 -2.90
C ALA A 53 3.80 -12.80 -2.22
N LEU A 54 4.73 -11.96 -2.68
CA LEU A 54 6.06 -11.83 -2.05
C LEU A 54 5.97 -11.36 -0.60
N GLN A 55 5.08 -10.43 -0.27
CA GLN A 55 4.83 -9.99 1.10
C GLN A 55 4.33 -11.16 1.98
N LEU A 56 3.37 -11.94 1.49
CA LEU A 56 2.88 -13.12 2.21
C LEU A 56 3.99 -14.17 2.39
N MET A 57 4.80 -14.42 1.36
CA MET A 57 5.96 -15.31 1.44
C MET A 57 6.98 -14.83 2.47
N ALA A 58 7.25 -13.52 2.55
CA ALA A 58 8.17 -12.94 3.51
C ALA A 58 7.71 -13.09 4.97
N VAL A 59 6.40 -13.10 5.22
CA VAL A 59 5.82 -13.18 6.57
C VAL A 59 5.57 -14.62 7.01
N TYR A 60 5.27 -15.55 6.10
CA TYR A 60 4.87 -16.92 6.46
C TYR A 60 5.90 -18.01 6.14
N LEU A 61 6.89 -17.76 5.28
CA LEU A 61 7.93 -18.76 5.02
C LEU A 61 9.07 -18.68 6.05
N PRO A 62 9.46 -19.81 6.67
CA PRO A 62 10.49 -19.82 7.71
C PRO A 62 11.86 -19.36 7.20
N PHE A 63 12.17 -19.58 5.92
CA PHE A 63 13.40 -19.11 5.29
C PHE A 63 13.50 -17.57 5.32
N PHE A 64 12.43 -16.88 4.92
CA PHE A 64 12.41 -15.42 4.91
C PHE A 64 12.27 -14.83 6.31
N GLN A 65 11.52 -15.47 7.21
CA GLN A 65 11.42 -15.07 8.62
C GLN A 65 12.78 -14.99 9.30
N ASN A 66 13.69 -15.94 9.02
CA ASN A 66 15.01 -15.93 9.63
C ASN A 66 15.89 -14.76 9.11
N ILE A 67 15.81 -14.48 7.80
CA ILE A 67 16.60 -13.43 7.14
C ILE A 67 16.07 -12.03 7.48
N LEU A 68 14.75 -11.84 7.36
CA LEU A 68 14.09 -10.54 7.56
C LEU A 68 13.74 -10.28 9.02
N LYS A 69 13.95 -11.27 9.91
CA LYS A 69 13.53 -11.23 11.32
C LYS A 69 12.06 -10.84 11.45
N THR A 70 11.22 -11.52 10.66
CA THR A 70 9.77 -11.31 10.66
C THR A 70 9.08 -12.38 11.48
N VAL A 71 7.95 -12.00 12.10
CA VAL A 71 7.08 -12.90 12.87
C VAL A 71 5.73 -13.04 12.17
N PRO A 72 5.03 -14.18 12.33
CA PRO A 72 3.70 -14.34 11.74
C PRO A 72 2.72 -13.34 12.33
N LEU A 73 2.00 -12.62 11.47
CA LEU A 73 0.98 -11.65 11.89
C LEU A 73 -0.39 -12.32 12.11
N THR A 74 -0.99 -12.06 13.27
CA THR A 74 -2.41 -12.33 13.51
C THR A 74 -3.31 -11.46 12.64
N TRP A 75 -4.53 -11.94 12.34
CA TRP A 75 -5.57 -11.19 11.61
C TRP A 75 -5.87 -9.80 12.17
N ALA A 76 -5.76 -9.60 13.49
CA ALA A 76 -5.93 -8.30 14.12
C ALA A 76 -4.89 -7.27 13.62
N HIS A 77 -3.62 -7.68 13.51
CA HIS A 77 -2.55 -6.81 13.00
C HIS A 77 -2.78 -6.43 11.53
N TRP A 78 -3.22 -7.39 10.71
CA TRP A 78 -3.62 -7.11 9.33
C TRP A 78 -4.74 -6.06 9.23
N GLY A 79 -5.72 -6.12 10.14
CA GLY A 79 -6.77 -5.11 10.24
C GLY A 79 -6.23 -3.72 10.55
N PHE A 80 -5.33 -3.59 11.52
CA PHE A 80 -4.68 -2.31 11.85
C PHE A 80 -3.85 -1.74 10.70
N ILE A 81 -3.06 -2.58 10.03
CA ILE A 81 -2.26 -2.17 8.87
C ILE A 81 -3.18 -1.72 7.73
N GLY A 82 -4.23 -2.50 7.45
CA GLY A 82 -5.22 -2.14 6.43
C GLY A 82 -5.87 -0.79 6.69
N LEU A 83 -6.24 -0.50 7.94
CA LEU A 83 -6.79 0.79 8.33
C LEU A 83 -5.77 1.92 8.14
N ALA A 84 -4.53 1.73 8.58
CA ALA A 84 -3.47 2.74 8.46
C ALA A 84 -3.22 3.10 6.98
N VAL A 85 -3.07 2.09 6.11
CA VAL A 85 -2.82 2.34 4.69
C VAL A 85 -4.06 2.94 4.01
N ALA A 86 -5.28 2.54 4.39
CA ALA A 86 -6.49 3.16 3.88
C ALA A 86 -6.55 4.68 4.19
N LEU A 87 -6.17 5.08 5.41
CA LEU A 87 -6.08 6.50 5.78
C LEU A 87 -5.07 7.26 4.92
N VAL A 88 -3.89 6.66 4.65
CA VAL A 88 -2.87 7.27 3.77
C VAL A 88 -3.42 7.47 2.35
N ILE A 89 -4.12 6.49 1.79
CA ILE A 89 -4.73 6.61 0.45
C ILE A 89 -5.78 7.72 0.41
N ILE A 90 -6.66 7.78 1.43
CA ILE A 90 -7.68 8.83 1.54
C ILE A 90 -7.00 10.21 1.57
N LEU A 91 -5.92 10.35 2.33
CA LEU A 91 -5.16 11.59 2.40
C LEU A 91 -4.54 11.96 1.05
N ILE A 92 -3.92 11.01 0.36
CA ILE A 92 -3.34 11.22 -0.98
C ILE A 92 -4.40 11.66 -1.98
N GLU A 93 -5.56 11.00 -1.99
CA GLU A 93 -6.65 11.33 -2.91
C GLU A 93 -7.25 12.71 -2.60
N LEU A 94 -7.37 13.07 -1.32
CA LEU A 94 -7.80 14.40 -0.89
C LEU A 94 -6.83 15.49 -1.33
N ILE A 95 -5.52 15.28 -1.17
CA ILE A 95 -4.48 16.22 -1.63
C ILE A 95 -4.56 16.38 -3.15
N LYS A 96 -4.67 15.29 -3.91
CA LYS A 96 -4.84 15.36 -5.37
C LYS A 96 -6.11 16.10 -5.76
N TYR A 97 -7.21 15.85 -5.07
CA TYR A 97 -8.47 16.54 -5.33
C TYR A 97 -8.31 18.05 -5.14
N ILE A 98 -7.71 18.49 -4.03
CA ILE A 98 -7.42 19.90 -3.78
C ILE A 98 -6.52 20.47 -4.88
N PHE A 99 -5.41 19.79 -5.23
CA PHE A 99 -4.44 20.30 -6.21
C PHE A 99 -5.01 20.37 -7.64
N ILE A 100 -5.78 19.36 -8.07
CA ILE A 100 -6.40 19.32 -9.40
C ILE A 100 -7.57 20.31 -9.53
N VAL A 101 -8.34 20.54 -8.47
CA VAL A 101 -9.42 21.54 -8.47
C VAL A 101 -8.85 22.96 -8.42
N ARG A 102 -7.80 23.19 -7.62
CA ARG A 102 -7.21 24.53 -7.42
C ARG A 102 -6.25 24.95 -8.53
N GLY A 103 -5.52 24.01 -9.14
CA GLY A 103 -4.70 24.27 -10.34
C GLY A 103 -5.51 24.60 -11.60
N ARG A 104 -6.85 24.44 -11.56
CA ARG A 104 -7.74 24.90 -12.62
C ARG A 104 -8.16 26.37 -12.48
N HIS A 105 -7.98 26.96 -11.30
CA HIS A 105 -8.32 28.36 -11.03
C HIS A 105 -7.19 29.34 -11.38
N GLU A 106 -5.92 28.91 -11.44
CA GLU A 106 -4.81 29.78 -11.86
C GLU A 106 -4.58 29.80 -13.38
N ALA A 107 -5.33 29.00 -14.13
CA ALA A 107 -5.30 28.96 -15.59
C ALA A 107 -6.52 29.68 -16.24
N GLN A 108 -7.33 30.39 -15.46
CA GLN A 108 -8.38 31.31 -15.93
C GLN A 108 -8.01 32.74 -15.55
#